data_AF-M5RMK5-F1
#
_entry.id   AF-M5RMK5-F1
#
_cell.length_a   1.000
_cell.length_b   1.000
_cell.length_c   1.000
_cell.angle_alpha   90.00
_cell.angle_beta   90.00
_cell.angle_gamma   90.00
#
_symmetry.space_group_name_H-M   'P 1'
#
loop_
_entity.id
_entity.type
_entity.pdbx_description
1 polymer ?
#
loop_
_entity_poly.entity_id
_entity_poly.type
_entity_poly.pdbx_seq_one_letter_code
_entity_poly.pdbx_strand_id
1 'polypeptide(L)'
;MILLIKQIDKMASNSFFARQILAGIPFVLFLVTGAVGWTQTATDTISREEKLSDPVYMSWVASEPVGRCVSCHVMGPTDAEIDSGRSGDLTSFSRRSEMMHWLQKDKHTIARRRVEPFAAEQSEDELLKLYERLDAQIEKAIEGYKRRGETIDRSQVGLESIPEEWIGQSNLLSRRICDKLWGSGSVTTEAGYAKFRDHCLTCHGGYHAGASGFDLADLDNAQLGIDCLYCHQQGENDQWVAPHQVPEKWRLKPPQEKADSGLRNLVDTSNQARLCMDCHVGNRSKNMFVSHEMYAAGHPPIPSIELQQFCAEMPQHWQTPRQLYESLADYPQRNDYFNINYPGLLDSANAGEVFWNTRKMLIGALVARQQMLDLYIQSESAQDWADYSLYDCAACHHELRSNSLRQQRGYVGAPGRPRQYEWPDALLTIAYLFSGKETLAESRGLESKLDQLFSEQPFGDPHRIAANATELHDHISTAIDAVEQKPVDARIALAVLRGLATTPKSKLVTYDAARQVVWAMQTIATELELDGKPLDPELHDRIRQLGNPETTGISSSLPSGRKQFIYPDRLETDLHLRAQYDPSRLVAQLKSLRTDLAQAAK
;
A
#
# COMPACT_ATOMS: atom_id res chain seq x y z
N MET A 1 16.40 36.82 -15.40
CA MET A 1 16.58 35.38 -15.70
C MET A 1 15.37 34.71 -16.37
N ILE A 2 14.26 35.43 -16.60
CA ILE A 2 13.05 34.94 -17.31
C ILE A 2 13.06 35.28 -18.83
N LEU A 3 14.16 35.85 -19.35
CA LEU A 3 14.31 36.21 -20.76
C LEU A 3 15.32 35.34 -21.54
N LEU A 4 15.93 34.32 -20.91
CA LEU A 4 16.88 33.43 -21.58
C LEU A 4 16.30 32.03 -21.92
N ILE A 5 15.10 31.70 -21.42
CA ILE A 5 14.47 30.38 -21.62
C ILE A 5 13.61 30.32 -22.90
N LYS A 6 13.21 31.46 -23.48
CA LYS A 6 12.40 31.50 -24.71
C LYS A 6 13.18 31.35 -26.03
N GLN A 7 14.49 31.10 -25.99
CA GLN A 7 15.32 30.98 -27.19
C GLN A 7 15.82 29.57 -27.52
N ILE A 8 15.52 28.57 -26.69
CA ILE A 8 15.94 27.18 -26.93
C ILE A 8 14.83 26.34 -27.59
N ASP A 9 13.57 26.77 -27.53
CA ASP A 9 12.42 26.05 -28.12
C ASP A 9 12.17 26.30 -29.62
N LYS A 10 13.11 26.92 -30.35
CA LYS A 10 12.91 27.30 -31.75
C LYS A 10 13.85 26.66 -32.77
N MET A 11 14.54 25.58 -32.42
CA MET A 11 15.52 24.91 -33.31
C MET A 11 15.29 23.41 -33.57
N ALA A 12 14.14 22.85 -33.24
CA ALA A 12 13.82 21.45 -33.55
C ALA A 12 12.51 21.31 -34.35
N SER A 13 12.48 21.88 -35.55
CA SER A 13 11.47 21.49 -36.55
C SER A 13 12.01 21.74 -37.96
N ASN A 14 11.95 20.69 -38.80
CA ASN A 14 12.24 20.63 -40.24
C ASN A 14 13.73 20.57 -40.61
N SER A 15 14.25 19.63 -41.42
CA SER A 15 13.61 18.62 -42.28
C SER A 15 14.70 17.70 -42.86
N PHE A 16 14.31 16.45 -43.16
CA PHE A 16 14.73 15.69 -44.35
C PHE A 16 16.23 15.63 -44.71
N PHE A 17 16.90 14.53 -44.38
CA PHE A 17 17.64 13.78 -45.41
C PHE A 17 17.68 12.30 -45.03
N ALA A 18 17.26 11.48 -45.99
CA ALA A 18 17.08 10.05 -45.86
C ALA A 18 18.34 9.28 -46.31
N ARG A 19 18.42 8.04 -45.80
CA ARG A 19 19.04 6.83 -46.35
C ARG A 19 20.54 6.56 -46.13
N GLN A 20 20.74 5.31 -45.71
CA GLN A 20 21.94 4.46 -45.73
C GLN A 20 23.00 4.73 -44.67
N ILE A 21 23.04 3.87 -43.65
CA ILE A 21 24.10 2.88 -43.44
C ILE A 21 23.50 1.70 -42.66
N LEU A 22 23.36 0.56 -43.36
CA LEU A 22 23.29 -0.77 -42.79
C LEU A 22 24.72 -1.17 -42.40
N ALA A 23 24.96 -1.55 -41.15
CA ALA A 23 25.76 -2.72 -40.75
C ALA A 23 26.25 -2.59 -39.30
N GLY A 24 25.87 -3.57 -38.47
CA GLY A 24 26.73 -4.09 -37.41
C GLY A 24 26.70 -3.37 -36.05
N ILE A 25 25.65 -3.56 -35.26
CA ILE A 25 25.75 -3.54 -33.79
C ILE A 25 24.93 -4.72 -33.27
N PRO A 26 25.52 -5.64 -32.48
CA PRO A 26 24.80 -6.80 -31.97
C PRO A 26 23.74 -6.34 -30.96
N PHE A 27 22.52 -6.85 -31.16
CA PHE A 27 21.36 -6.64 -30.31
C PHE A 27 21.62 -7.36 -28.97
N VAL A 28 22.06 -6.63 -27.94
CA VAL A 28 22.07 -7.15 -26.57
C VAL A 28 20.65 -7.04 -26.03
N LEU A 29 19.95 -8.17 -26.02
CA LEU A 29 18.67 -8.36 -25.34
C LEU A 29 18.83 -7.98 -23.86
N PHE A 30 18.25 -6.86 -23.42
CA PHE A 30 18.03 -6.62 -22.00
C PHE A 30 16.82 -7.47 -21.56
N LEU A 31 17.12 -8.69 -21.09
CA LEU A 31 16.22 -9.49 -20.28
C LEU A 31 16.00 -8.76 -18.94
N VAL A 32 14.94 -7.96 -18.84
CA VAL A 32 14.42 -7.54 -17.53
C VAL A 32 13.67 -8.73 -16.95
N THR A 33 14.41 -9.63 -16.32
CA THR A 33 13.86 -10.68 -15.47
C THR A 33 13.49 -10.04 -14.14
N GLY A 34 12.19 -9.83 -13.93
CA GLY A 34 11.62 -9.49 -12.63
C GLY A 34 11.57 -10.71 -11.73
N ALA A 35 12.73 -11.28 -11.42
CA ALA A 35 12.90 -12.27 -10.36
C ALA A 35 13.83 -11.65 -9.33
N VAL A 36 13.28 -11.10 -8.26
CA VAL A 36 14.09 -10.71 -7.10
C VAL A 36 14.45 -12.00 -6.35
N GLY A 37 15.37 -12.76 -6.93
CA GLY A 37 16.11 -13.78 -6.20
C GLY A 37 17.00 -13.04 -5.22
N TRP A 38 16.67 -13.12 -3.93
CA TRP A 38 17.58 -12.73 -2.86
C TRP A 38 18.67 -13.79 -2.72
N THR A 39 19.47 -13.99 -3.76
CA THR A 39 20.86 -14.38 -3.52
C THR A 39 21.51 -13.22 -2.78
N GLN A 40 22.44 -13.50 -1.86
CA GLN A 40 23.32 -12.50 -1.24
C GLN A 40 24.10 -11.76 -2.34
N THR A 41 23.44 -10.87 -3.06
CA THR A 41 24.08 -9.87 -3.88
C THR A 41 24.66 -8.88 -2.90
N ALA A 42 25.96 -8.60 -3.05
CA ALA A 42 26.65 -7.57 -2.30
C ALA A 42 25.73 -6.36 -2.22
N THR A 43 25.28 -6.02 -1.01
CA THR A 43 24.47 -4.84 -0.80
C THR A 43 25.27 -3.67 -1.35
N ASP A 44 24.76 -2.96 -2.36
CA ASP A 44 25.26 -1.62 -2.67
C ASP A 44 25.11 -0.80 -1.39
N THR A 45 26.18 -0.75 -0.59
CA THR A 45 26.21 -0.02 0.67
C THR A 45 26.31 1.44 0.28
N ILE A 46 25.18 2.16 0.33
CA ILE A 46 25.18 3.62 0.27
C ILE A 46 26.23 4.12 1.26
N SER A 47 27.14 4.98 0.80
CA SER A 47 28.18 5.56 1.65
C SER A 47 27.56 6.34 2.81
N ARG A 48 28.34 6.62 3.85
CA ARG A 48 27.82 7.44 4.98
C ARG A 48 27.47 8.84 4.47
N GLU A 49 28.26 9.35 3.55
CA GLU A 49 28.10 10.65 2.90
C GLU A 49 26.83 10.73 2.06
N GLU A 50 26.55 9.70 1.26
CA GLU A 50 25.32 9.59 0.47
C GLU A 50 24.08 9.46 1.37
N LYS A 51 24.16 8.76 2.52
CA LYS A 51 23.05 8.70 3.49
C LYS A 51 22.77 10.06 4.12
N LEU A 52 23.81 10.76 4.56
CA LEU A 52 23.68 12.09 5.15
C LEU A 52 23.21 13.13 4.13
N SER A 53 23.42 12.87 2.84
CA SER A 53 22.89 13.68 1.73
C SER A 53 21.45 13.31 1.34
N ASP A 54 20.83 12.29 1.95
CA ASP A 54 19.45 11.88 1.66
C ASP A 54 18.46 12.61 2.59
N PRO A 55 17.57 13.46 2.07
CA PRO A 55 16.64 14.24 2.89
C PRO A 55 15.61 13.38 3.64
N VAL A 56 15.27 12.18 3.15
CA VAL A 56 14.35 11.25 3.85
C VAL A 56 15.04 10.69 5.08
N TYR A 57 16.25 10.18 4.90
CA TYR A 57 17.06 9.70 6.00
C TYR A 57 17.29 10.79 7.04
N MET A 58 17.64 12.01 6.60
CA MET A 58 17.87 13.12 7.51
C MET A 58 16.61 13.57 8.26
N SER A 59 15.44 13.51 7.62
CA SER A 59 14.16 13.78 8.28
C SER A 59 13.83 12.71 9.34
N TRP A 60 14.16 11.45 9.06
CA TRP A 60 13.96 10.35 9.99
C TRP A 60 14.81 10.46 11.25
N VAL A 61 16.10 10.74 11.12
CA VAL A 61 17.00 10.87 12.28
C VAL A 61 16.76 12.18 13.05
N ALA A 62 16.15 13.18 12.42
CA ALA A 62 15.78 14.43 13.08
C ALA A 62 14.56 14.27 14.01
N SER A 63 13.68 13.29 13.74
CA SER A 63 12.58 12.91 14.63
C SER A 63 13.11 12.03 15.75
N GLU A 64 12.99 12.45 17.02
CA GLU A 64 13.54 11.69 18.15
C GLU A 64 12.97 10.25 18.24
N PRO A 65 11.64 10.02 18.19
CA PRO A 65 11.09 8.67 18.28
C PRO A 65 11.53 7.76 17.12
N VAL A 66 11.53 8.30 15.89
CA VAL A 66 11.92 7.54 14.68
C VAL A 66 13.44 7.34 14.62
N GLY A 67 14.21 8.35 15.01
CA GLY A 67 15.67 8.33 15.07
C GLY A 67 16.19 7.25 16.01
N ARG A 68 15.51 6.99 17.13
CA ARG A 68 15.81 5.83 18.00
C ARG A 68 15.67 4.51 17.26
N CYS A 69 14.57 4.31 16.51
CA CYS A 69 14.38 3.10 15.69
C CYS A 69 15.45 2.99 14.60
N VAL A 70 15.76 4.08 13.89
CA VAL A 70 16.79 4.14 12.84
C VAL A 70 18.18 3.80 13.40
N SER A 71 18.49 4.25 14.62
CA SER A 71 19.79 3.99 15.26
C SER A 71 20.09 2.49 15.40
N CYS A 72 19.06 1.66 15.66
CA CYS A 72 19.22 0.21 15.76
C CYS A 72 19.03 -0.49 14.40
N HIS A 73 17.97 -0.16 13.66
CA HIS A 73 17.58 -0.89 12.44
C HIS A 73 18.37 -0.50 11.18
N VAL A 74 18.94 0.71 11.14
CA VAL A 74 19.76 1.21 10.00
C VAL A 74 21.22 1.32 10.38
N MET A 75 21.54 1.60 11.64
CA MET A 75 22.88 1.95 12.10
C MET A 75 23.52 0.93 13.05
N GLY A 76 22.88 -0.23 13.25
CA GLY A 76 23.46 -1.38 13.96
C GLY A 76 24.80 -1.87 13.39
N PRO A 77 25.45 -2.86 14.03
CA PRO A 77 26.83 -3.24 13.72
C PRO A 77 27.08 -3.49 12.23
N THR A 78 28.26 -3.11 11.76
CA THR A 78 28.69 -3.24 10.36
C THR A 78 28.81 -4.70 9.94
N ASP A 79 28.70 -4.99 8.63
CA ASP A 79 28.88 -6.35 8.11
C ASP A 79 30.25 -6.93 8.49
N ALA A 80 31.30 -6.09 8.59
CA ALA A 80 32.61 -6.50 9.09
C ALA A 80 32.64 -6.84 10.59
N GLU A 81 31.84 -6.16 11.41
CA GLU A 81 31.65 -6.50 12.83
C GLU A 81 30.85 -7.78 13.00
N ILE A 82 29.86 -8.01 12.11
CA ILE A 82 29.10 -9.26 11.98
C ILE A 82 29.99 -10.44 11.60
N ASP A 83 30.80 -10.28 10.57
CA ASP A 83 31.71 -11.29 10.05
C ASP A 83 32.86 -11.61 11.03
N SER A 84 33.19 -10.67 11.93
CA SER A 84 34.23 -10.87 12.94
C SER A 84 33.81 -11.73 14.14
N GLY A 85 32.57 -12.26 14.14
CA GLY A 85 32.04 -13.08 15.23
C GLY A 85 31.82 -12.31 16.54
N ARG A 86 31.88 -10.97 16.49
CA ARG A 86 31.60 -10.07 17.63
C ARG A 86 30.12 -9.67 17.72
N SER A 87 29.29 -10.14 16.80
CA SER A 87 27.86 -9.80 16.67
C SER A 87 26.94 -10.70 17.49
N GLY A 88 26.97 -10.55 18.80
CA GLY A 88 25.80 -10.93 19.60
C GLY A 88 24.50 -10.20 19.18
N ASP A 89 24.59 -9.14 18.36
CA ASP A 89 23.59 -8.07 18.35
C ASP A 89 22.86 -7.79 17.02
N LEU A 90 23.13 -8.52 15.93
CA LEU A 90 22.25 -8.53 14.75
C LEU A 90 21.69 -9.92 14.54
N THR A 91 20.52 -10.13 15.14
CA THR A 91 19.88 -11.44 15.21
C THR A 91 19.38 -11.89 13.85
N SER A 92 19.19 -13.21 13.68
CA SER A 92 18.67 -13.85 12.46
C SER A 92 17.30 -13.34 11.98
N PHE A 93 16.70 -12.38 12.68
CA PHE A 93 15.35 -11.86 12.49
C PHE A 93 15.26 -10.40 12.01
N SER A 94 16.38 -9.68 11.86
CA SER A 94 16.36 -8.33 11.28
C SER A 94 17.68 -8.06 10.57
N ARG A 95 17.60 -7.81 9.26
CA ARG A 95 18.77 -7.50 8.44
C ARG A 95 18.76 -6.02 8.07
N ARG A 96 19.89 -5.34 8.30
CA ARG A 96 20.10 -3.94 7.90
C ARG A 96 19.74 -3.70 6.43
N SER A 97 19.99 -4.69 5.57
CA SER A 97 19.68 -4.64 4.15
C SER A 97 18.19 -4.42 3.85
N GLU A 98 17.27 -4.87 4.72
CA GLU A 98 15.82 -4.66 4.56
C GLU A 98 15.46 -3.18 4.70
N MET A 99 15.99 -2.51 5.73
CA MET A 99 15.76 -1.08 5.93
C MET A 99 16.54 -0.22 4.93
N MET A 100 17.71 -0.66 4.50
CA MET A 100 18.46 -0.02 3.41
C MET A 100 17.74 -0.14 2.06
N HIS A 101 17.07 -1.27 1.80
CA HIS A 101 16.21 -1.43 0.64
C HIS A 101 15.06 -0.42 0.67
N TRP A 102 14.46 -0.22 1.84
CA TRP A 102 13.47 0.84 2.03
C TRP A 102 14.06 2.20 1.65
N LEU A 103 15.15 2.61 2.29
CA LEU A 103 15.78 3.90 1.99
C LEU A 103 16.05 4.07 0.50
N GLN A 104 16.70 3.10 -0.14
CA GLN A 104 17.07 3.15 -1.56
C GLN A 104 15.88 3.19 -2.50
N LYS A 105 14.87 2.37 -2.20
CA LYS A 105 13.76 2.13 -3.12
C LYS A 105 12.51 2.90 -2.74
N ASP A 106 12.47 3.62 -1.61
CA ASP A 106 11.24 4.18 -1.01
C ASP A 106 10.37 4.90 -2.03
N LYS A 107 9.13 4.44 -2.09
CA LYS A 107 8.08 4.83 -3.03
C LYS A 107 6.95 5.60 -2.33
N HIS A 108 6.96 5.69 -1.00
CA HIS A 108 5.86 6.21 -0.20
C HIS A 108 6.12 7.64 0.27
N THR A 109 5.65 8.61 -0.51
CA THR A 109 5.75 10.05 -0.22
C THR A 109 5.22 10.42 1.18
N ILE A 110 4.25 9.64 1.69
CA ILE A 110 3.63 9.82 3.01
C ILE A 110 4.62 9.60 4.17
N ALA A 111 5.68 8.81 3.97
CA ALA A 111 6.69 8.54 5.00
C ALA A 111 7.82 9.59 5.08
N ARG A 112 7.76 10.64 4.23
CA ARG A 112 8.84 11.63 4.07
C ARG A 112 8.58 12.91 4.84
N ARG A 113 7.43 13.53 4.63
CA ARG A 113 6.99 14.71 5.38
C ARG A 113 5.48 14.71 5.53
N ARG A 114 5.01 15.15 6.70
CA ARG A 114 3.60 15.36 7.01
C ARG A 114 3.02 16.40 6.05
N VAL A 115 1.84 16.11 5.48
CA VAL A 115 1.11 17.08 4.67
C VAL A 115 0.56 18.17 5.60
N GLU A 116 0.77 19.43 5.24
CA GLU A 116 0.33 20.61 6.01
C GLU A 116 -0.40 21.61 5.10
N PRO A 117 -1.39 22.38 5.60
CA PRO A 117 -2.24 23.23 4.78
C PRO A 117 -1.60 24.60 4.51
N PHE A 118 -0.42 24.59 3.88
CA PHE A 118 0.31 25.80 3.55
C PHE A 118 -0.30 26.53 2.35
N ALA A 119 -0.28 27.87 2.41
CA ALA A 119 -0.58 28.72 1.27
C ALA A 119 0.60 28.75 0.28
N ALA A 120 0.34 29.20 -0.95
CA ALA A 120 1.36 29.28 -2.00
C ALA A 120 2.52 30.19 -1.59
N GLU A 121 2.20 31.31 -0.93
CA GLU A 121 3.18 32.29 -0.47
C GLU A 121 4.05 31.77 0.70
N GLN A 122 3.61 30.72 1.39
CA GLN A 122 4.34 30.10 2.51
C GLN A 122 5.29 29.00 2.04
N SER A 123 5.05 28.40 0.86
CA SER A 123 5.71 27.14 0.47
C SER A 123 7.23 27.30 0.32
N GLU A 124 7.70 28.41 -0.24
CA GLU A 124 9.14 28.69 -0.40
C GLU A 124 9.84 28.89 0.95
N ASP A 125 9.23 29.65 1.86
CA ASP A 125 9.74 29.88 3.22
C ASP A 125 9.81 28.57 4.03
N GLU A 126 8.76 27.75 3.95
CA GLU A 126 8.72 26.45 4.62
C GLU A 126 9.75 25.45 4.04
N LEU A 127 9.99 25.49 2.73
CA LEU A 127 11.03 24.68 2.09
C LEU A 127 12.43 25.11 2.56
N LEU A 128 12.68 26.43 2.67
CA LEU A 128 13.93 26.97 3.16
C LEU A 128 14.17 26.58 4.63
N LYS A 129 13.16 26.73 5.49
CA LYS A 129 13.23 26.27 6.90
C LYS A 129 13.51 24.78 7.01
N LEU A 130 12.92 23.97 6.13
CA LEU A 130 13.20 22.54 6.09
C LEU A 130 14.66 22.28 5.72
N TYR A 131 15.17 22.96 4.69
CA TYR A 131 16.57 22.85 4.28
C TYR A 131 17.54 23.20 5.41
N GLU A 132 17.35 24.36 6.06
CA GLU A 132 18.19 24.79 7.17
C GLU A 132 18.15 23.82 8.35
N ARG A 133 16.97 23.27 8.68
CA ARG A 133 16.83 22.26 9.72
C ARG A 133 17.58 20.98 9.38
N LEU A 134 17.45 20.48 8.15
CA LEU A 134 18.11 19.24 7.75
C LEU A 134 19.64 19.42 7.70
N ASP A 135 20.14 20.56 7.20
CA ASP A 135 21.59 20.86 7.19
C ASP A 135 22.15 20.97 8.62
N ALA A 136 21.42 21.60 9.55
CA ALA A 136 21.80 21.63 10.97
C ALA A 136 21.83 20.22 11.59
N GLN A 137 20.96 19.30 11.16
CA GLN A 137 20.96 17.91 11.62
C GLN A 137 22.11 17.10 11.00
N ILE A 138 22.51 17.40 9.77
CA ILE A 138 23.72 16.84 9.15
C ILE A 138 24.94 17.18 9.99
N GLU A 139 25.10 18.44 10.41
CA GLU A 139 26.22 18.86 11.27
C GLU A 139 26.24 18.10 12.60
N LYS A 140 25.09 17.96 13.25
CA LYS A 140 24.96 17.17 14.49
C LYS A 140 25.34 15.70 14.27
N ALA A 141 24.93 15.11 13.14
CA ALA A 141 25.25 13.74 12.80
C ALA A 141 26.75 13.55 12.58
N ILE A 142 27.40 14.46 11.84
CA ILE A 142 28.85 14.46 11.59
C ILE A 142 29.64 14.57 12.90
N GLU A 143 29.25 15.48 13.80
CA GLU A 143 29.87 15.58 15.13
C GLU A 143 29.62 14.30 15.96
N GLY A 144 28.48 13.64 15.78
CA GLY A 144 28.20 12.31 16.33
C GLY A 144 29.19 11.24 15.85
N TYR A 145 29.48 11.18 14.55
CA TYR A 145 30.49 10.27 13.99
C TYR A 145 31.90 10.60 14.50
N LYS A 146 32.26 11.89 14.53
CA LYS A 146 33.55 12.36 15.01
C LYS A 146 33.80 11.95 16.46
N ARG A 147 32.79 12.05 17.33
CA ARG A 147 32.87 11.58 18.73
C ARG A 147 33.09 10.07 18.86
N ARG A 148 32.71 9.28 17.86
CA ARG A 148 32.98 7.83 17.77
C ARG A 148 34.34 7.50 17.12
N GLY A 149 35.14 8.51 16.76
CA GLY A 149 36.41 8.32 16.06
C GLY A 149 36.27 8.07 14.56
N GLU A 150 35.09 8.31 14.00
CA GLU A 150 34.81 8.18 12.57
C GLU A 150 34.89 9.56 11.89
N THR A 151 35.60 9.66 10.77
CA THR A 151 35.68 10.91 9.98
C THR A 151 34.70 10.85 8.82
N ILE A 152 33.89 11.91 8.67
CA ILE A 152 33.02 12.15 7.51
C ILE A 152 33.58 13.34 6.76
N ASP A 153 33.77 13.22 5.45
CA ASP A 153 34.16 14.34 4.61
C ASP A 153 32.95 15.22 4.34
N ARG A 154 32.80 16.32 5.09
CA ARG A 154 31.71 17.28 4.91
C ARG A 154 31.62 17.83 3.49
N SER A 155 32.71 17.89 2.72
CA SER A 155 32.67 18.36 1.32
C SER A 155 31.91 17.41 0.39
N GLN A 156 31.72 16.16 0.81
CA GLN A 156 30.94 15.13 0.11
C GLN A 156 29.54 14.96 0.68
N VAL A 157 29.18 15.75 1.70
CA VAL A 157 27.86 15.72 2.33
C VAL A 157 27.14 17.02 2.03
N GLY A 158 25.99 16.92 1.38
CA GLY A 158 25.17 18.08 1.09
C GLY A 158 23.84 17.69 0.49
N LEU A 159 22.82 18.46 0.83
CA LEU A 159 21.54 18.35 0.14
C LEU A 159 21.68 19.06 -1.20
N GLU A 160 21.74 18.32 -2.31
CA GLU A 160 21.78 18.94 -3.66
C GLU A 160 20.54 19.84 -3.89
N SER A 161 19.39 19.41 -3.38
CA SER A 161 18.15 20.19 -3.23
C SER A 161 17.15 19.37 -2.41
N ILE A 162 16.21 20.03 -1.73
CA ILE A 162 14.97 19.37 -1.30
C ILE A 162 13.98 19.50 -2.45
N PRO A 163 13.37 18.41 -2.93
CA PRO A 163 12.39 18.50 -4.01
C PRO A 163 11.24 19.43 -3.60
N GLU A 164 10.91 20.42 -4.43
CA GLU A 164 9.82 21.37 -4.19
C GLU A 164 8.49 20.66 -3.88
N GLU A 165 8.33 19.43 -4.35
CA GLU A 165 7.14 18.62 -4.15
C GLU A 165 6.97 18.07 -2.72
N TRP A 166 7.99 18.17 -1.86
CA TRP A 166 7.86 17.84 -0.43
C TRP A 166 7.02 18.87 0.35
N ILE A 167 7.08 20.13 -0.08
CA ILE A 167 6.27 21.23 0.41
C ILE A 167 5.69 21.91 -0.84
N GLY A 168 4.77 21.20 -1.49
CA GLY A 168 4.35 21.52 -2.85
C GLY A 168 2.87 21.27 -3.09
N GLN A 169 2.54 20.66 -4.22
CA GLN A 169 1.15 20.55 -4.69
C GLN A 169 0.20 19.88 -3.69
N SER A 170 0.66 18.91 -2.91
CA SER A 170 -0.15 18.26 -1.87
C SER A 170 -0.52 19.21 -0.73
N ASN A 171 0.40 20.07 -0.29
CA ASN A 171 0.16 21.09 0.74
C ASN A 171 -0.77 22.19 0.23
N LEU A 172 -0.57 22.64 -1.01
CA LEU A 172 -1.46 23.61 -1.66
C LEU A 172 -2.86 23.03 -1.83
N LEU A 173 -2.96 21.75 -2.19
CA LEU A 173 -4.23 21.07 -2.33
C LEU A 173 -4.94 20.91 -0.97
N SER A 174 -4.22 20.50 0.09
CA SER A 174 -4.80 20.39 1.43
C SER A 174 -5.29 21.74 1.93
N ARG A 175 -4.54 22.84 1.69
CA ARG A 175 -5.01 24.19 2.00
C ARG A 175 -6.28 24.56 1.24
N ARG A 176 -6.33 24.32 -0.07
CA ARG A 176 -7.53 24.60 -0.88
C ARG A 176 -8.75 23.81 -0.39
N ILE A 177 -8.58 22.55 -0.03
CA ILE A 177 -9.63 21.71 0.54
C ILE A 177 -10.14 22.34 1.84
N CYS A 178 -9.23 22.69 2.76
CA CYS A 178 -9.61 23.32 4.03
C CYS A 178 -10.35 24.66 3.83
N ASP A 179 -9.87 25.50 2.93
CA ASP A 179 -10.51 26.78 2.62
C ASP A 179 -11.91 26.58 2.01
N LYS A 180 -12.13 25.50 1.26
CA LYS A 180 -13.45 25.12 0.71
C LYS A 180 -14.40 24.58 1.77
N LEU A 181 -13.90 23.75 2.69
CA LEU A 181 -14.70 23.14 3.75
C LEU A 181 -15.08 24.15 4.85
N TRP A 182 -14.12 24.98 5.28
CA TRP A 182 -14.26 25.77 6.52
C TRP A 182 -14.06 27.27 6.33
N GLY A 183 -13.81 27.71 5.09
CA GLY A 183 -13.56 29.12 4.76
C GLY A 183 -12.08 29.49 4.81
N SER A 184 -11.71 30.47 3.97
CA SER A 184 -10.34 30.94 3.81
C SER A 184 -9.74 31.45 5.12
N GLY A 185 -8.55 30.93 5.46
CA GLY A 185 -7.82 31.33 6.67
C GLY A 185 -8.30 30.66 7.95
N SER A 186 -9.29 29.76 7.90
CA SER A 186 -9.73 29.00 9.07
C SER A 186 -8.58 28.24 9.73
N VAL A 187 -7.77 27.53 8.93
CA VAL A 187 -6.65 26.69 9.38
C VAL A 187 -5.43 27.46 9.91
N THR A 188 -5.44 28.79 9.88
CA THR A 188 -4.38 29.60 10.52
C THR A 188 -4.70 29.91 11.99
N THR A 189 -5.83 29.43 12.49
CA THR A 189 -6.23 29.53 13.90
C THR A 189 -6.10 28.17 14.56
N GLU A 190 -5.84 28.12 15.87
CA GLU A 190 -5.78 26.85 16.62
C GLU A 190 -7.04 26.00 16.43
N ALA A 191 -8.22 26.61 16.49
CA ALA A 191 -9.48 25.91 16.33
C ALA A 191 -9.67 25.35 14.90
N GLY A 192 -9.25 26.07 13.86
CA GLY A 192 -9.34 25.57 12.50
C GLY A 192 -8.26 24.55 12.17
N TYR A 193 -7.05 24.71 12.72
CA TYR A 193 -5.99 23.71 12.58
C TYR A 193 -6.36 22.41 13.30
N ALA A 194 -7.01 22.47 14.46
CA ALA A 194 -7.56 21.29 15.13
C ALA A 194 -8.53 20.51 14.23
N LYS A 195 -9.37 21.19 13.43
CA LYS A 195 -10.20 20.52 12.42
C LYS A 195 -9.34 19.84 11.35
N PHE A 196 -8.31 20.51 10.82
CA PHE A 196 -7.38 19.91 9.86
C PHE A 196 -6.70 18.67 10.44
N ARG A 197 -6.18 18.77 11.67
CA ARG A 197 -5.57 17.65 12.40
C ARG A 197 -6.53 16.48 12.50
N ASP A 198 -7.73 16.73 13.01
CA ASP A 198 -8.70 15.67 13.31
C ASP A 198 -9.21 15.00 12.03
N HIS A 199 -9.37 15.74 10.92
CA HIS A 199 -9.96 15.23 9.67
C HIS A 199 -8.95 14.79 8.59
N CYS A 200 -7.70 15.27 8.64
CA CYS A 200 -6.72 15.02 7.59
C CYS A 200 -5.46 14.30 8.11
N LEU A 201 -4.98 14.65 9.32
CA LEU A 201 -3.75 14.06 9.85
C LEU A 201 -3.94 12.65 10.40
N THR A 202 -5.18 12.16 10.54
CA THR A 202 -5.45 10.75 10.86
C THR A 202 -4.88 9.82 9.78
N CYS A 203 -5.07 10.15 8.50
CA CYS A 203 -4.51 9.39 7.38
C CYS A 203 -3.14 9.89 6.88
N HIS A 204 -2.83 11.18 7.05
CA HIS A 204 -1.63 11.82 6.46
C HIS A 204 -0.52 12.17 7.46
N GLY A 205 -0.76 12.03 8.76
CA GLY A 205 0.18 12.39 9.81
C GLY A 205 0.27 11.40 10.97
N GLY A 206 -0.57 10.38 11.00
CA GLY A 206 -0.63 9.39 12.09
C GLY A 206 -1.30 9.91 13.36
N TYR A 207 -2.11 10.96 13.26
CA TYR A 207 -2.85 11.52 14.39
C TYR A 207 -3.91 10.54 14.89
N HIS A 208 -4.06 10.48 16.21
CA HIS A 208 -5.23 9.94 16.87
C HIS A 208 -5.62 10.85 18.03
N ALA A 209 -6.89 10.77 18.46
CA ALA A 209 -7.35 11.57 19.59
C ALA A 209 -6.42 11.39 20.80
N GLY A 210 -6.02 12.51 21.41
CA GLY A 210 -5.10 12.56 22.55
C GLY A 210 -3.61 12.59 22.20
N ALA A 211 -3.22 12.36 20.94
CA ALA A 211 -1.81 12.43 20.54
C ALA A 211 -1.24 13.86 20.65
N SER A 212 0.01 13.96 21.11
CA SER A 212 0.76 15.23 21.22
C SER A 212 1.60 15.53 19.96
N GLY A 213 2.05 16.79 19.77
CA GLY A 213 2.90 17.18 18.62
C GLY A 213 2.15 17.41 17.31
N PHE A 214 0.84 17.61 17.41
CA PHE A 214 -0.06 17.85 16.28
C PHE A 214 -0.81 19.18 16.38
N ASP A 215 -0.36 20.08 17.26
CA ASP A 215 -0.95 21.41 17.38
C ASP A 215 -0.23 22.41 16.47
N LEU A 216 -0.91 23.52 16.15
CA LEU A 216 -0.40 24.52 15.21
C LEU A 216 0.91 25.15 15.72
N ALA A 217 1.01 25.33 17.04
CA ALA A 217 2.22 25.83 17.70
C ALA A 217 3.44 24.92 17.53
N ASP A 218 3.25 23.64 17.20
CA ASP A 218 4.31 22.63 17.11
C ASP A 218 4.78 22.37 15.66
N LEU A 219 4.34 23.15 14.67
CA LEU A 219 4.66 22.92 13.25
C LEU A 219 6.17 22.79 12.96
N ASP A 220 7.01 23.54 13.68
CA ASP A 220 8.47 23.49 13.54
C ASP A 220 9.07 22.17 14.06
N ASN A 221 8.35 21.48 14.96
CA ASN A 221 8.69 20.17 15.51
C ASN A 221 7.77 19.06 14.99
N ALA A 222 6.92 19.37 14.00
CA ALA A 222 5.98 18.44 13.42
C ALA A 222 6.69 17.14 13.05
N GLN A 223 6.09 16.01 13.42
CA GLN A 223 6.61 14.71 13.05
C GLN A 223 6.55 14.45 11.54
N LEU A 224 7.04 13.29 11.12
CA LEU A 224 6.88 12.82 9.75
C LEU A 224 5.39 12.60 9.44
N GLY A 225 5.07 12.21 8.20
CA GLY A 225 3.72 11.74 7.89
C GLY A 225 3.44 10.39 8.57
N ILE A 226 2.92 9.41 7.83
CA ILE A 226 2.77 8.06 8.37
C ILE A 226 4.17 7.45 8.59
N ASP A 227 4.56 7.34 9.86
CA ASP A 227 5.90 6.90 10.27
C ASP A 227 5.94 5.44 10.76
N CYS A 228 7.12 5.00 11.22
CA CYS A 228 7.34 3.64 11.73
C CYS A 228 6.41 3.32 12.90
N LEU A 229 6.21 4.25 13.82
CA LEU A 229 5.42 4.03 15.04
C LEU A 229 3.94 3.98 14.72
N TYR A 230 3.45 4.73 13.72
CA TYR A 230 2.07 4.59 13.29
C TYR A 230 1.75 3.15 12.88
N CYS A 231 2.66 2.46 12.19
CA CYS A 231 2.48 1.07 11.76
C CYS A 231 2.78 0.05 12.87
N HIS A 232 3.87 0.23 13.61
CA HIS A 232 4.37 -0.76 14.56
C HIS A 232 3.82 -0.60 15.98
N GLN A 233 3.41 0.60 16.41
CA GLN A 233 2.93 0.85 17.77
C GLN A 233 1.40 0.90 17.84
N GLN A 234 0.84 0.50 18.98
CA GLN A 234 -0.58 0.67 19.31
C GLN A 234 -0.75 1.91 20.19
N GLY A 235 -1.28 2.99 19.59
CA GLY A 235 -1.41 4.28 20.27
C GLY A 235 -0.07 4.79 20.80
N GLU A 236 -0.06 5.30 22.03
CA GLU A 236 1.15 5.80 22.69
C GLU A 236 1.88 4.75 23.55
N ASN A 237 1.45 3.48 23.52
CA ASN A 237 2.06 2.44 24.36
C ASN A 237 3.40 1.97 23.77
N ASP A 238 4.51 2.45 24.33
CA ASP A 238 5.88 2.16 23.88
C ASP A 238 6.60 1.10 24.73
N GLN A 239 5.89 0.38 25.63
CA GLN A 239 6.50 -0.58 26.56
C GLN A 239 7.24 -1.74 25.86
N TRP A 240 6.94 -2.00 24.59
CA TRP A 240 7.62 -2.97 23.75
C TRP A 240 9.01 -2.52 23.28
N VAL A 241 9.32 -1.23 23.30
CA VAL A 241 10.52 -0.64 22.67
C VAL A 241 11.82 -1.07 23.37
N ALA A 242 11.86 -1.17 24.69
CA ALA A 242 13.03 -1.71 25.39
C ALA A 242 13.15 -3.25 25.26
N PRO A 243 12.12 -4.07 25.57
CA PRO A 243 12.25 -5.52 25.60
C PRO A 243 12.47 -6.14 24.22
N HIS A 244 12.05 -5.52 23.11
CA HIS A 244 12.27 -6.10 21.78
C HIS A 244 13.74 -6.12 21.35
N GLN A 245 14.58 -5.32 22.00
CA GLN A 245 16.02 -5.26 21.75
C GLN A 245 16.77 -6.49 22.27
N VAL A 246 16.09 -7.41 22.96
CA VAL A 246 16.66 -8.67 23.47
C VAL A 246 15.99 -9.85 22.72
N PRO A 247 16.43 -10.19 21.50
CA PRO A 247 15.60 -10.98 20.59
C PRO A 247 15.44 -12.43 21.03
N GLU A 248 16.42 -13.00 21.73
CA GLU A 248 16.33 -14.34 22.34
C GLU A 248 15.11 -14.48 23.27
N LYS A 249 14.76 -13.41 24.00
CA LYS A 249 13.61 -13.38 24.90
C LYS A 249 12.35 -12.86 24.23
N TRP A 250 12.49 -11.97 23.26
CA TRP A 250 11.37 -11.30 22.62
C TRP A 250 10.70 -12.13 21.52
N ARG A 251 11.49 -12.74 20.63
CA ARG A 251 10.96 -13.35 19.40
C ARG A 251 10.01 -14.52 19.68
N LEU A 252 10.29 -15.24 20.77
CA LEU A 252 9.51 -16.39 21.24
C LEU A 252 8.36 -16.01 22.20
N LYS A 253 8.12 -14.72 22.46
CA LYS A 253 6.89 -14.29 23.14
C LYS A 253 5.68 -14.51 22.23
N PRO A 254 4.54 -14.98 22.77
CA PRO A 254 3.27 -14.99 22.06
C PRO A 254 2.93 -13.61 21.49
N PRO A 255 2.28 -13.52 20.31
CA PRO A 255 1.88 -12.25 19.72
C PRO A 255 1.03 -11.37 20.66
N GLN A 256 0.17 -11.97 21.48
CA GLN A 256 -0.66 -11.23 22.43
C GLN A 256 0.18 -10.52 23.50
N GLU A 257 1.19 -11.17 24.08
CA GLU A 257 2.06 -10.51 25.06
C GLU A 257 2.81 -9.31 24.46
N LYS A 258 3.19 -9.40 23.18
CA LYS A 258 3.81 -8.29 22.46
C LYS A 258 2.80 -7.15 22.25
N ALA A 259 1.56 -7.50 21.89
CA ALA A 259 0.45 -6.56 21.74
C ALA A 259 0.08 -5.83 23.04
N ASP A 260 0.07 -6.54 24.17
CA ASP A 260 -0.22 -5.97 25.49
C ASP A 260 0.82 -4.92 25.89
N SER A 261 2.08 -5.06 25.43
CA SER A 261 3.14 -4.07 25.59
C SER A 261 3.16 -2.97 24.52
N GLY A 262 2.16 -2.94 23.64
CA GLY A 262 1.97 -1.89 22.64
C GLY A 262 2.58 -2.15 21.26
N LEU A 263 3.17 -3.32 20.98
CA LEU A 263 3.59 -3.68 19.63
C LEU A 263 2.38 -4.17 18.82
N ARG A 264 2.08 -3.56 17.69
CA ARG A 264 1.03 -4.05 16.79
C ARG A 264 1.37 -5.45 16.29
N ASN A 265 0.42 -6.39 16.40
CA ASN A 265 0.59 -7.73 15.87
C ASN A 265 0.44 -7.71 14.33
N LEU A 266 1.52 -7.33 13.65
CA LEU A 266 1.65 -7.40 12.19
C LEU A 266 2.11 -8.77 11.70
N VAL A 267 2.20 -9.80 12.55
CA VAL A 267 2.37 -11.18 12.07
C VAL A 267 1.03 -11.71 11.55
N ASP A 268 -0.05 -11.37 12.26
CA ASP A 268 -1.42 -11.63 11.82
C ASP A 268 -1.74 -10.82 10.55
N THR A 269 -2.19 -11.52 9.51
CA THR A 269 -2.34 -10.92 8.18
C THR A 269 -3.59 -10.05 8.10
N SER A 270 -4.63 -10.38 8.85
CA SER A 270 -5.86 -9.62 8.96
C SER A 270 -5.64 -8.31 9.70
N ASN A 271 -4.72 -8.26 10.68
CA ASN A 271 -4.25 -7.03 11.30
C ASN A 271 -3.45 -6.15 10.33
N GLN A 272 -2.57 -6.73 9.50
CA GLN A 272 -1.91 -5.98 8.42
C GLN A 272 -2.95 -5.37 7.47
N ALA A 273 -3.93 -6.17 7.06
CA ALA A 273 -5.00 -5.73 6.17
C ALA A 273 -5.81 -4.58 6.78
N ARG A 274 -6.28 -4.72 8.03
CA ARG A 274 -7.07 -3.70 8.73
C ARG A 274 -6.32 -2.38 8.85
N LEU A 275 -5.01 -2.44 9.15
CA LEU A 275 -4.17 -1.25 9.19
C LEU A 275 -4.18 -0.47 7.87
N CYS A 276 -4.08 -1.16 6.73
CA CYS A 276 -4.14 -0.50 5.42
C CYS A 276 -5.55 0.02 5.11
N MET A 277 -6.57 -0.79 5.40
CA MET A 277 -7.96 -0.47 5.06
C MET A 277 -8.57 0.64 5.92
N ASP A 278 -8.03 0.89 7.13
CA ASP A 278 -8.41 2.04 7.95
C ASP A 278 -8.36 3.35 7.15
N CYS A 279 -7.34 3.54 6.30
CA CYS A 279 -7.19 4.70 5.43
C CYS A 279 -7.73 4.47 4.02
N HIS A 280 -7.51 3.27 3.44
CA HIS A 280 -7.79 3.00 2.02
C HIS A 280 -9.24 2.57 1.72
N VAL A 281 -10.02 2.22 2.74
CA VAL A 281 -11.48 2.03 2.67
C VAL A 281 -12.17 3.07 3.54
N GLY A 282 -11.67 3.22 4.78
CA GLY A 282 -12.10 4.23 5.73
C GLY A 282 -12.54 3.62 7.07
N ASN A 283 -12.36 4.38 8.14
CA ASN A 283 -12.76 4.01 9.49
C ASN A 283 -13.34 5.22 10.25
N ARG A 284 -14.66 5.28 10.46
CA ARG A 284 -15.29 6.42 11.16
C ARG A 284 -14.92 6.47 12.64
N SER A 285 -14.70 5.31 13.28
CA SER A 285 -14.31 5.27 14.70
C SER A 285 -12.93 5.91 14.97
N LYS A 286 -12.08 6.00 13.94
CA LYS A 286 -10.75 6.64 13.99
C LYS A 286 -10.72 8.01 13.31
N ASN A 287 -11.87 8.53 12.88
CA ASN A 287 -11.99 9.72 12.03
C ASN A 287 -11.13 9.65 10.75
N MET A 288 -11.03 8.45 10.16
CA MET A 288 -10.32 8.14 8.92
C MET A 288 -11.35 7.88 7.81
N PHE A 289 -12.28 8.81 7.61
CA PHE A 289 -13.33 8.67 6.59
C PHE A 289 -13.34 9.90 5.70
N VAL A 290 -13.04 9.70 4.42
CA VAL A 290 -13.11 10.77 3.42
C VAL A 290 -14.54 10.91 2.93
N SER A 291 -15.22 11.96 3.39
CA SER A 291 -16.60 12.27 3.03
C SER A 291 -16.74 12.72 1.58
N HIS A 292 -17.95 12.67 1.04
CA HIS A 292 -18.24 13.29 -0.26
C HIS A 292 -17.96 14.80 -0.25
N GLU A 293 -18.14 15.49 0.87
CA GLU A 293 -17.80 16.90 1.00
C GLU A 293 -16.29 17.14 0.80
N MET A 294 -15.43 16.28 1.36
CA MET A 294 -13.99 16.33 1.15
C MET A 294 -13.62 16.08 -0.32
N TYR A 295 -14.25 15.11 -0.98
CA TYR A 295 -14.08 14.89 -2.42
C TYR A 295 -14.52 16.12 -3.24
N ALA A 296 -15.67 16.72 -2.91
CA ALA A 296 -16.16 17.93 -3.56
C ALA A 296 -15.26 19.16 -3.33
N ALA A 297 -14.60 19.22 -2.17
CA ALA A 297 -13.60 20.23 -1.84
C ALA A 297 -12.25 20.02 -2.55
N GLY A 298 -12.04 18.85 -3.19
CA GLY A 298 -10.89 18.57 -4.04
C GLY A 298 -9.98 17.43 -3.56
N HIS A 299 -10.36 16.67 -2.53
CA HIS A 299 -9.59 15.47 -2.15
C HIS A 299 -9.53 14.50 -3.35
N PRO A 300 -8.35 13.96 -3.71
CA PRO A 300 -8.26 12.96 -4.78
C PRO A 300 -9.06 11.70 -4.44
N PRO A 301 -9.69 11.02 -5.40
CA PRO A 301 -10.34 9.72 -5.16
C PRO A 301 -9.37 8.74 -4.49
N ILE A 302 -9.81 8.06 -3.43
CA ILE A 302 -9.00 6.99 -2.83
C ILE A 302 -8.99 5.80 -3.80
N PRO A 303 -7.81 5.38 -4.32
CA PRO A 303 -7.75 4.25 -5.23
C PRO A 303 -8.03 2.94 -4.48
N SER A 304 -8.70 2.00 -5.14
CA SER A 304 -8.82 0.63 -4.63
C SER A 304 -7.44 -0.01 -4.50
N ILE A 305 -7.26 -0.82 -3.46
CA ILE A 305 -6.00 -1.52 -3.21
C ILE A 305 -6.20 -3.03 -3.21
N GLU A 306 -5.21 -3.79 -3.68
CA GLU A 306 -5.07 -5.21 -3.37
C GLU A 306 -3.89 -5.31 -2.40
N LEU A 307 -4.12 -5.94 -1.24
CA LEU A 307 -3.20 -5.86 -0.10
C LEU A 307 -1.79 -6.34 -0.46
N GLN A 308 -1.66 -7.50 -1.11
CA GLN A 308 -0.35 -8.06 -1.41
C GLN A 308 0.40 -7.23 -2.47
N GLN A 309 -0.29 -6.78 -3.52
CA GLN A 309 0.29 -5.90 -4.53
C GLN A 309 0.72 -4.57 -3.93
N PHE A 310 -0.09 -3.96 -3.07
CA PHE A 310 0.29 -2.72 -2.39
C PHE A 310 1.49 -2.94 -1.46
N CYS A 311 1.55 -4.06 -0.73
CA CYS A 311 2.73 -4.43 0.05
C CYS A 311 3.98 -4.64 -0.81
N ALA A 312 3.85 -5.16 -2.04
CA ALA A 312 4.98 -5.36 -2.95
C ALA A 312 5.45 -4.04 -3.60
N GLU A 313 4.51 -3.11 -3.83
CA GLU A 313 4.80 -1.77 -4.35
C GLU A 313 5.18 -0.77 -3.26
N MET A 314 4.96 -1.10 -1.99
CA MET A 314 5.69 -0.52 -0.89
C MET A 314 7.04 -1.22 -0.78
N PRO A 315 8.19 -0.51 -0.77
CA PRO A 315 9.47 -1.18 -0.56
C PRO A 315 9.43 -1.96 0.72
N GLN A 316 9.46 -3.28 0.57
CA GLN A 316 9.30 -4.18 1.69
C GLN A 316 10.56 -4.07 2.54
N HIS A 317 10.40 -3.62 3.78
CA HIS A 317 11.50 -3.47 4.75
C HIS A 317 11.49 -4.58 5.81
N TRP A 318 10.85 -5.69 5.47
CA TRP A 318 10.75 -6.90 6.26
C TRP A 318 10.87 -8.11 5.33
N GLN A 319 11.21 -9.28 5.87
CA GLN A 319 11.15 -10.54 5.13
C GLN A 319 9.72 -11.07 5.09
N THR A 320 9.30 -11.62 3.94
CA THR A 320 8.08 -12.44 3.91
C THR A 320 8.25 -13.63 4.85
N PRO A 321 7.17 -14.24 5.37
CA PRO A 321 7.31 -15.38 6.28
C PRO A 321 8.09 -16.55 5.66
N ARG A 322 7.98 -16.77 4.33
CA ARG A 322 8.83 -17.72 3.59
C ARG A 322 10.31 -17.35 3.64
N GLN A 323 10.64 -16.11 3.30
CA GLN A 323 12.03 -15.63 3.33
C GLN A 323 12.60 -15.70 4.75
N LEU A 324 11.80 -15.37 5.76
CA LEU A 324 12.18 -15.50 7.15
C LEU A 324 12.44 -16.97 7.51
N TYR A 325 11.59 -17.90 7.09
CA TYR A 325 11.76 -19.34 7.33
C TYR A 325 13.07 -19.87 6.74
N GLU A 326 13.40 -19.46 5.51
CA GLU A 326 14.66 -19.77 4.84
C GLU A 326 15.85 -19.14 5.58
N SER A 327 15.74 -17.89 6.00
CA SER A 327 16.82 -17.18 6.71
C SER A 327 17.12 -17.71 8.11
N LEU A 328 16.15 -18.39 8.72
CA LEU A 328 16.26 -19.02 10.03
C LEU A 328 16.69 -20.49 9.94
N ALA A 329 17.25 -20.95 8.81
CA ALA A 329 17.63 -22.35 8.60
C ALA A 329 18.48 -22.95 9.72
N ASP A 330 19.41 -22.16 10.26
CA ASP A 330 20.32 -22.58 11.33
C ASP A 330 19.86 -22.14 12.73
N TYR A 331 18.70 -21.49 12.87
CA TYR A 331 18.18 -21.07 14.17
C TYR A 331 17.48 -22.25 14.88
N PRO A 332 17.99 -22.73 16.04
CA PRO A 332 17.47 -23.95 16.66
C PRO A 332 15.98 -23.92 16.98
N GLN A 333 15.44 -22.74 17.30
CA GLN A 333 14.03 -22.53 17.67
C GLN A 333 13.19 -21.99 16.51
N ARG A 334 13.60 -22.23 15.25
CA ARG A 334 12.85 -21.80 14.04
C ARG A 334 11.40 -22.29 14.09
N ASN A 335 11.19 -23.58 14.32
CA ASN A 335 9.84 -24.15 14.32
C ASN A 335 9.00 -23.60 15.48
N ASP A 336 9.59 -23.45 16.67
CA ASP A 336 8.91 -22.85 17.82
C ASP A 336 8.47 -21.41 17.51
N TYR A 337 9.34 -20.60 16.91
CA TYR A 337 9.00 -19.24 16.50
C TYR A 337 7.77 -19.23 15.59
N PHE A 338 7.76 -20.07 14.56
CA PHE A 338 6.66 -20.11 13.60
C PHE A 338 5.37 -20.64 14.23
N ASN A 339 5.42 -21.69 15.05
CA ASN A 339 4.25 -22.21 15.75
C ASN A 339 3.65 -21.20 16.75
N ILE A 340 4.49 -20.44 17.45
CA ILE A 340 4.06 -19.41 18.41
C ILE A 340 3.42 -18.22 17.70
N ASN A 341 3.98 -17.80 16.56
CA ASN A 341 3.56 -16.57 15.89
C ASN A 341 2.49 -16.81 14.80
N TYR A 342 2.26 -18.05 14.37
CA TYR A 342 1.20 -18.44 13.42
C TYR A 342 0.37 -19.63 13.97
N PRO A 343 -0.33 -19.45 15.11
CA PRO A 343 -1.05 -20.54 15.77
C PRO A 343 -2.13 -21.16 14.86
N GLY A 344 -2.24 -22.49 14.86
CA GLY A 344 -3.21 -23.25 14.06
C GLY A 344 -2.83 -23.42 12.59
N LEU A 345 -2.15 -22.44 11.98
CA LEU A 345 -1.79 -22.47 10.55
C LEU A 345 -0.81 -23.60 10.21
N LEU A 346 0.14 -23.86 11.12
CA LEU A 346 1.27 -24.76 10.89
C LEU A 346 1.07 -26.15 11.49
N ASP A 347 -0.11 -26.44 12.03
CA ASP A 347 -0.47 -27.77 12.53
C ASP A 347 -0.48 -28.81 11.40
N SER A 348 -0.71 -28.36 10.15
CA SER A 348 -0.81 -29.21 8.96
C SER A 348 0.17 -28.87 7.83
N ALA A 349 1.08 -27.89 8.02
CA ALA A 349 1.99 -27.44 6.96
C ALA A 349 3.30 -26.87 7.50
N ASN A 350 4.37 -26.98 6.70
CA ASN A 350 5.62 -26.29 7.00
C ASN A 350 5.54 -24.82 6.55
N ALA A 351 6.05 -23.89 7.36
CA ALA A 351 6.03 -22.45 7.02
C ALA A 351 6.75 -22.11 5.71
N GLY A 352 7.75 -22.90 5.29
CA GLY A 352 8.43 -22.75 4.00
C GLY A 352 7.61 -23.22 2.79
N GLU A 353 6.55 -24.00 3.01
CA GLU A 353 5.68 -24.54 1.94
C GLU A 353 4.38 -23.74 1.77
N VAL A 354 4.12 -22.78 2.67
CA VAL A 354 2.93 -21.93 2.64
C VAL A 354 3.09 -20.83 1.59
N PHE A 355 2.06 -20.66 0.77
CA PHE A 355 1.90 -19.57 -0.20
C PHE A 355 1.34 -18.32 0.51
N TRP A 356 2.21 -17.63 1.23
CA TRP A 356 1.89 -16.48 2.09
C TRP A 356 1.30 -15.29 1.32
N ASN A 357 1.75 -15.03 0.10
CA ASN A 357 1.29 -13.90 -0.71
C ASN A 357 -0.13 -14.16 -1.24
N THR A 358 -0.38 -15.37 -1.76
CA THR A 358 -1.72 -15.81 -2.15
C THR A 358 -2.69 -15.78 -0.97
N ARG A 359 -2.25 -16.25 0.21
CA ARG A 359 -3.06 -16.20 1.43
C ARG A 359 -3.38 -14.75 1.84
N LYS A 360 -2.38 -13.86 1.83
CA LYS A 360 -2.56 -12.44 2.15
C LYS A 360 -3.56 -11.76 1.21
N MET A 361 -3.50 -12.05 -0.07
CA MET A 361 -4.45 -11.54 -1.06
C MET A 361 -5.90 -11.94 -0.72
N LEU A 362 -6.15 -13.21 -0.33
CA LEU A 362 -7.48 -13.67 0.07
C LEU A 362 -7.98 -12.95 1.33
N ILE A 363 -7.12 -12.81 2.34
CA ILE A 363 -7.46 -12.11 3.60
C ILE A 363 -7.70 -10.62 3.34
N GLY A 364 -6.89 -9.99 2.50
CA GLY A 364 -7.04 -8.59 2.11
C GLY A 364 -8.41 -8.30 1.49
N ALA A 365 -8.92 -9.19 0.62
CA ALA A 365 -10.25 -9.05 0.05
C ALA A 365 -11.37 -9.16 1.10
N LEU A 366 -11.28 -10.13 2.02
CA LEU A 366 -12.25 -10.31 3.10
C LEU A 366 -12.26 -9.10 4.04
N VAL A 367 -11.10 -8.63 4.47
CA VAL A 367 -10.98 -7.49 5.38
C VAL A 367 -11.44 -6.19 4.70
N ALA A 368 -11.12 -5.97 3.42
CA ALA A 368 -11.64 -4.83 2.69
C ALA A 368 -13.18 -4.82 2.69
N ARG A 369 -13.80 -5.99 2.46
CA ARG A 369 -15.25 -6.12 2.50
C ARG A 369 -15.81 -5.88 3.90
N GLN A 370 -15.19 -6.47 4.92
CA GLN A 370 -15.56 -6.25 6.33
C GLN A 370 -15.56 -4.76 6.67
N GLN A 371 -14.50 -4.04 6.30
CA GLN A 371 -14.35 -2.61 6.54
C GLN A 371 -15.44 -1.77 5.82
N MET A 372 -15.85 -2.17 4.62
CA MET A 372 -16.98 -1.51 3.93
C MET A 372 -18.30 -1.71 4.68
N LEU A 373 -18.52 -2.90 5.24
CA LEU A 373 -19.73 -3.18 6.03
C LEU A 373 -19.74 -2.37 7.32
N ASP A 374 -18.59 -2.24 7.99
CA ASP A 374 -18.44 -1.36 9.16
C ASP A 374 -18.87 0.07 8.86
N LEU A 375 -18.52 0.60 7.68
CA LEU A 375 -18.96 1.93 7.27
C LEU A 375 -20.48 2.02 7.12
N TYR A 376 -21.16 0.99 6.58
CA TYR A 376 -22.63 0.97 6.50
C TYR A 376 -23.27 0.88 7.88
N ILE A 377 -22.77 -0.01 8.75
CA ILE A 377 -23.27 -0.22 10.11
C ILE A 377 -23.14 1.07 10.92
N GLN A 378 -21.96 1.70 10.90
CA GLN A 378 -21.70 2.95 11.63
C GLN A 378 -22.53 4.11 11.08
N SER A 379 -22.86 4.11 9.78
CA SER A 379 -23.66 5.17 9.16
C SER A 379 -25.15 5.07 9.46
N GLU A 380 -25.66 3.95 9.97
CA GLU A 380 -27.09 3.79 10.35
C GLU A 380 -27.52 4.82 11.39
N SER A 381 -26.69 4.97 12.43
CA SER A 381 -26.95 5.87 13.57
C SER A 381 -26.40 7.28 13.39
N ALA A 382 -25.57 7.48 12.35
CA ALA A 382 -25.01 8.79 12.05
C ALA A 382 -26.10 9.69 11.45
N GLN A 383 -25.96 11.01 11.61
CA GLN A 383 -26.78 11.97 10.84
C GLN A 383 -26.51 11.88 9.32
N ASP A 384 -25.53 11.08 8.91
CA ASP A 384 -24.93 11.04 7.58
C ASP A 384 -25.15 9.71 6.85
N TRP A 385 -26.26 8.98 7.11
CA TRP A 385 -26.66 7.95 6.15
C TRP A 385 -26.74 8.57 4.76
N ALA A 386 -26.26 7.85 3.76
CA ALA A 386 -26.17 8.33 2.39
C ALA A 386 -25.14 9.45 2.14
N ASP A 387 -24.06 9.55 2.93
CA ASP A 387 -22.84 10.17 2.38
C ASP A 387 -22.49 9.46 1.07
N TYR A 388 -22.39 10.23 -0.01
CA TYR A 388 -22.17 9.68 -1.35
C TYR A 388 -20.82 8.99 -1.52
N SER A 389 -19.86 9.21 -0.61
CA SER A 389 -18.59 8.47 -0.60
C SER A 389 -18.74 7.02 -0.14
N LEU A 390 -19.92 6.56 0.28
CA LEU A 390 -20.19 5.15 0.55
C LEU A 390 -20.55 4.35 -0.72
N TYR A 391 -20.67 5.02 -1.87
CA TYR A 391 -21.12 4.42 -3.12
C TYR A 391 -20.03 4.50 -4.20
N ASP A 392 -20.16 3.68 -5.26
CA ASP A 392 -19.32 3.78 -6.45
C ASP A 392 -19.51 5.15 -7.11
N CYS A 393 -18.56 6.06 -6.87
CA CYS A 393 -18.56 7.39 -7.46
C CYS A 393 -18.67 7.33 -8.99
N ALA A 394 -18.08 6.32 -9.65
CA ALA A 394 -18.13 6.14 -11.10
C ALA A 394 -19.50 5.62 -11.60
N ALA A 395 -20.44 5.30 -10.70
CA ALA A 395 -21.84 5.09 -11.06
C ALA A 395 -22.53 6.41 -11.43
N CYS A 396 -22.10 7.55 -10.86
CA CYS A 396 -22.67 8.87 -11.14
C CYS A 396 -21.70 9.79 -11.90
N HIS A 397 -20.41 9.76 -11.58
CA HIS A 397 -19.33 10.56 -12.16
C HIS A 397 -18.57 9.81 -13.25
N HIS A 398 -19.30 9.41 -14.29
CA HIS A 398 -18.72 8.84 -15.51
C HIS A 398 -18.92 9.79 -16.69
N GLU A 399 -18.34 9.45 -17.84
CA GLU A 399 -18.47 10.27 -19.04
C GLU A 399 -19.96 10.36 -19.46
N LEU A 400 -20.47 11.59 -19.56
CA LEU A 400 -21.86 11.88 -19.94
C LEU A 400 -22.07 11.97 -21.46
N ARG A 401 -21.07 11.59 -22.27
CA ARG A 401 -21.21 11.56 -23.73
C ARG A 401 -22.15 10.44 -24.18
N SER A 402 -22.96 10.71 -25.21
CA SER A 402 -23.78 9.70 -25.87
C SER A 402 -22.91 8.57 -26.42
N ASN A 403 -23.33 7.31 -26.25
CA ASN A 403 -22.59 6.09 -26.62
C ASN A 403 -21.26 5.90 -25.85
N SER A 404 -21.15 6.31 -24.59
CA SER A 404 -19.95 6.02 -23.79
C SER A 404 -19.80 4.51 -23.50
N LEU A 405 -18.56 4.04 -23.32
CA LEU A 405 -18.29 2.63 -22.98
C LEU A 405 -18.91 2.23 -21.63
N ARG A 406 -19.00 3.16 -20.67
CA ARG A 406 -19.70 2.93 -19.39
C ARG A 406 -21.20 2.70 -19.60
N GLN A 407 -21.87 3.48 -20.45
CA GLN A 407 -23.29 3.26 -20.77
C GLN A 407 -23.50 1.93 -21.52
N GLN A 408 -22.62 1.59 -22.47
CA GLN A 408 -22.69 0.32 -23.22
C GLN A 408 -22.39 -0.92 -22.35
N ARG A 409 -21.51 -0.78 -21.35
CA ARG A 409 -21.23 -1.84 -20.35
C ARG A 409 -22.48 -2.26 -19.59
N GLY A 410 -23.46 -1.36 -19.45
CA GLY A 410 -24.65 -1.55 -18.65
C GLY A 410 -24.37 -1.44 -17.14
N TYR A 411 -25.41 -1.66 -16.35
CA TYR A 411 -25.39 -1.65 -14.90
C TYR A 411 -26.14 -2.89 -14.39
N VAL A 412 -25.77 -3.34 -13.19
CA VAL A 412 -26.50 -4.40 -12.49
C VAL A 412 -27.58 -3.73 -11.64
N GLY A 413 -28.82 -4.20 -11.75
CA GLY A 413 -29.97 -3.62 -11.06
C GLY A 413 -30.69 -2.52 -11.84
N ALA A 414 -31.50 -1.71 -11.15
CA ALA A 414 -32.29 -0.65 -11.77
C ALA A 414 -31.44 0.61 -12.06
N PRO A 415 -31.70 1.34 -13.16
CA PRO A 415 -31.02 2.60 -13.41
C PRO A 415 -31.28 3.63 -12.30
N GLY A 416 -30.28 4.47 -12.00
CA GLY A 416 -30.38 5.49 -10.95
C GLY A 416 -30.36 4.90 -9.53
N ARG A 417 -29.81 3.70 -9.36
CA ARG A 417 -29.51 3.11 -8.05
C ARG A 417 -28.00 3.18 -7.81
N PRO A 418 -27.53 4.05 -6.91
CA PRO A 418 -26.14 4.05 -6.47
C PRO A 418 -25.76 2.68 -5.93
N ARG A 419 -24.56 2.23 -6.30
CA ARG A 419 -24.05 0.89 -6.00
C ARG A 419 -23.04 1.01 -4.87
N GLN A 420 -22.90 -0.05 -4.09
CA GLN A 420 -21.76 -0.20 -3.19
C GLN A 420 -20.43 -0.25 -3.95
N TYR A 421 -19.31 -0.06 -3.25
CA TYR A 421 -17.99 -0.34 -3.83
C TYR A 421 -17.84 -1.80 -4.22
N GLU A 422 -17.58 -2.04 -5.51
CA GLU A 422 -17.58 -3.40 -6.10
C GLU A 422 -16.18 -3.98 -6.28
N TRP A 423 -15.12 -3.21 -5.98
CA TRP A 423 -13.77 -3.64 -6.31
C TRP A 423 -13.33 -4.94 -5.63
N PRO A 424 -13.63 -5.24 -4.34
CA PRO A 424 -13.17 -6.49 -3.73
C PRO A 424 -13.97 -7.72 -4.20
N ASP A 425 -15.19 -7.51 -4.73
CA ASP A 425 -16.14 -8.57 -5.10
C ASP A 425 -15.55 -9.68 -5.97
N ALA A 426 -14.66 -9.30 -6.89
CA ALA A 426 -14.08 -10.22 -7.85
C ALA A 426 -13.23 -11.31 -7.17
N LEU A 427 -12.71 -11.04 -5.96
CA LEU A 427 -11.92 -11.98 -5.17
C LEU A 427 -12.74 -12.68 -4.08
N LEU A 428 -13.84 -12.07 -3.60
CA LEU A 428 -14.64 -12.58 -2.49
C LEU A 428 -15.18 -13.99 -2.71
N THR A 429 -15.62 -14.31 -3.93
CA THR A 429 -16.14 -15.66 -4.23
C THR A 429 -15.10 -16.75 -3.93
N ILE A 430 -13.83 -16.50 -4.27
CA ILE A 430 -12.76 -17.46 -4.05
C ILE A 430 -12.31 -17.43 -2.58
N ALA A 431 -12.25 -16.26 -1.94
CA ALA A 431 -11.93 -16.16 -0.53
C ALA A 431 -12.95 -16.89 0.35
N TYR A 432 -14.25 -16.72 0.10
CA TYR A 432 -15.31 -17.48 0.77
C TYR A 432 -15.20 -18.98 0.50
N LEU A 433 -14.98 -19.38 -0.76
CA LEU A 433 -14.78 -20.80 -1.08
C LEU A 433 -13.58 -21.40 -0.34
N PHE A 434 -12.50 -20.63 -0.19
CA PHE A 434 -11.32 -21.07 0.55
C PHE A 434 -11.60 -21.25 2.04
N SER A 435 -12.41 -20.37 2.64
CA SER A 435 -12.86 -20.50 4.04
C SER A 435 -13.73 -21.74 4.28
N GLY A 436 -14.65 -22.06 3.35
CA GLY A 436 -15.52 -23.24 3.45
C GLY A 436 -16.72 -23.18 2.51
N LYS A 437 -17.30 -24.34 2.16
CA LYS A 437 -18.48 -24.39 1.26
C LYS A 437 -19.73 -23.81 1.91
N GLU A 438 -19.89 -24.00 3.22
CA GLU A 438 -21.00 -23.47 4.01
C GLU A 438 -20.90 -21.94 4.09
N THR A 439 -19.73 -21.43 4.53
CA THR A 439 -19.42 -19.99 4.51
C THR A 439 -19.64 -19.36 3.14
N LEU A 440 -19.25 -20.03 2.05
CA LEU A 440 -19.55 -19.57 0.69
C LEU A 440 -21.04 -19.44 0.41
N ALA A 441 -21.84 -20.43 0.79
CA ALA A 441 -23.28 -20.41 0.52
C ALA A 441 -23.98 -19.29 1.31
N GLU A 442 -23.66 -19.16 2.60
CA GLU A 442 -24.21 -18.15 3.50
C GLU A 442 -23.78 -16.74 3.08
N SER A 443 -22.48 -16.49 2.96
CA SER A 443 -21.97 -15.19 2.54
C SER A 443 -22.52 -14.79 1.19
N ARG A 444 -22.62 -15.69 0.19
CA ARG A 444 -23.23 -15.35 -1.10
C ARG A 444 -24.72 -14.97 -0.99
N GLY A 445 -25.47 -15.63 -0.12
CA GLY A 445 -26.86 -15.29 0.14
C GLY A 445 -26.99 -13.88 0.71
N LEU A 446 -26.14 -13.55 1.69
CA LEU A 446 -26.10 -12.24 2.33
C LEU A 446 -25.61 -11.14 1.39
N GLU A 447 -24.56 -11.39 0.61
CA GLU A 447 -24.07 -10.47 -0.44
C GLU A 447 -25.17 -10.17 -1.47
N SER A 448 -25.89 -11.20 -1.93
CA SER A 448 -27.01 -11.02 -2.87
C SER A 448 -28.17 -10.25 -2.25
N LYS A 449 -28.45 -10.46 -0.96
CA LYS A 449 -29.47 -9.71 -0.23
C LYS A 449 -29.07 -8.25 -0.07
N LEU A 450 -27.79 -7.98 0.22
CA LEU A 450 -27.27 -6.62 0.29
C LEU A 450 -27.39 -5.87 -1.04
N ASP A 451 -26.98 -6.52 -2.15
CA ASP A 451 -27.16 -5.99 -3.50
C ASP A 451 -28.64 -5.67 -3.82
N GLN A 452 -29.56 -6.54 -3.38
CA GLN A 452 -30.99 -6.31 -3.52
C GLN A 452 -31.45 -5.09 -2.73
N LEU A 453 -31.02 -4.95 -1.46
CA LEU A 453 -31.41 -3.84 -0.60
C LEU A 453 -31.00 -2.48 -1.18
N PHE A 454 -29.79 -2.38 -1.77
CA PHE A 454 -29.36 -1.17 -2.48
C PHE A 454 -30.16 -0.90 -3.78
N SER A 455 -30.77 -1.94 -4.36
CA SER A 455 -31.51 -1.83 -5.62
C SER A 455 -32.99 -1.46 -5.43
N GLU A 456 -33.59 -1.79 -4.29
CA GLU A 456 -35.02 -1.59 -4.01
C GLU A 456 -35.43 -0.11 -4.06
N GLN A 457 -34.59 0.79 -3.53
CA GLN A 457 -34.81 2.24 -3.56
C GLN A 457 -33.48 2.99 -3.69
N PRO A 458 -33.45 4.26 -4.16
CA PRO A 458 -32.23 5.05 -4.18
C PRO A 458 -31.56 5.04 -2.81
N PHE A 459 -30.25 4.75 -2.77
CA PHE A 459 -29.41 4.69 -1.57
C PHE A 459 -29.74 3.57 -0.56
N GLY A 460 -30.79 2.78 -0.82
CA GLY A 460 -31.23 1.69 0.05
C GLY A 460 -31.89 2.14 1.35
N ASP A 461 -32.36 1.19 2.16
CA ASP A 461 -32.91 1.45 3.50
C ASP A 461 -31.81 1.28 4.57
N PRO A 462 -31.46 2.34 5.34
CA PRO A 462 -30.36 2.31 6.32
C PRO A 462 -30.45 1.14 7.29
N HIS A 463 -31.61 0.98 7.94
CA HIS A 463 -31.82 -0.01 8.99
C HIS A 463 -31.70 -1.43 8.44
N ARG A 464 -32.32 -1.71 7.28
CA ARG A 464 -32.27 -3.04 6.66
C ARG A 464 -30.88 -3.36 6.12
N ILE A 465 -30.16 -2.36 5.58
CA ILE A 465 -28.78 -2.54 5.13
C ILE A 465 -27.87 -2.80 6.32
N ALA A 466 -27.93 -2.00 7.37
CA ALA A 466 -27.10 -2.17 8.57
C ALA A 466 -27.34 -3.53 9.24
N ALA A 467 -28.60 -3.96 9.33
CA ALA A 467 -28.94 -5.29 9.86
C ALA A 467 -28.32 -6.42 9.02
N ASN A 468 -28.44 -6.36 7.69
CA ASN A 468 -27.84 -7.37 6.80
C ASN A 468 -26.31 -7.28 6.74
N ALA A 469 -25.75 -6.08 6.83
CA ALA A 469 -24.32 -5.82 6.87
C ALA A 469 -23.70 -6.38 8.16
N THR A 470 -24.39 -6.25 9.30
CA THR A 470 -23.97 -6.85 10.58
C THR A 470 -23.90 -8.37 10.47
N GLU A 471 -24.95 -9.00 9.94
CA GLU A 471 -24.97 -10.45 9.73
C GLU A 471 -23.83 -10.89 8.79
N LEU A 472 -23.65 -10.22 7.64
CA LEU A 472 -22.58 -10.52 6.70
C LEU A 472 -21.18 -10.27 7.31
N HIS A 473 -21.02 -9.22 8.11
CA HIS A 473 -19.78 -8.89 8.80
C HIS A 473 -19.35 -10.05 9.72
N ASP A 474 -20.28 -10.63 10.48
CA ASP A 474 -19.98 -11.75 11.40
C ASP A 474 -19.57 -13.03 10.63
N HIS A 475 -20.23 -13.31 9.50
CA HIS A 475 -19.82 -14.40 8.61
C HIS A 475 -18.44 -14.14 7.98
N ILE A 476 -18.13 -12.90 7.61
CA ILE A 476 -16.79 -12.54 7.10
C ILE A 476 -15.74 -12.67 8.20
N SER A 477 -16.05 -12.32 9.46
CA SER A 477 -15.14 -12.52 10.59
C SER A 477 -14.79 -14.00 10.73
N THR A 478 -15.80 -14.87 10.68
CA THR A 478 -15.61 -16.33 10.70
C THR A 478 -14.76 -16.81 9.51
N ALA A 479 -14.99 -16.23 8.32
CA ALA A 479 -14.20 -16.54 7.13
C ALA A 479 -12.74 -16.13 7.31
N ILE A 480 -12.46 -14.93 7.85
CA ILE A 480 -11.11 -14.43 8.11
C ILE A 480 -10.38 -15.38 9.08
N ASP A 481 -11.00 -15.75 10.20
CA ASP A 481 -10.41 -16.67 11.18
C ASP A 481 -10.08 -18.03 10.55
N ALA A 482 -10.97 -18.56 9.71
CA ALA A 482 -10.74 -19.81 9.00
C ALA A 482 -9.60 -19.72 7.99
N VAL A 483 -9.48 -18.60 7.25
CA VAL A 483 -8.39 -18.37 6.29
C VAL A 483 -7.06 -18.12 7.02
N GLU A 484 -7.07 -17.46 8.18
CA GLU A 484 -5.89 -17.26 9.01
C GLU A 484 -5.31 -18.60 9.49
N GLN A 485 -6.14 -19.60 9.76
CA GLN A 485 -5.67 -20.89 10.26
C GLN A 485 -5.42 -21.92 9.16
N LYS A 486 -5.64 -21.58 7.88
CA LYS A 486 -5.59 -22.55 6.78
C LYS A 486 -4.39 -22.30 5.85
N PRO A 487 -3.48 -23.27 5.69
CA PRO A 487 -2.35 -23.11 4.79
C PRO A 487 -2.78 -23.15 3.33
N VAL A 488 -2.15 -22.32 2.51
CA VAL A 488 -2.24 -22.39 1.04
C VAL A 488 -1.00 -23.14 0.55
N ASP A 489 -1.22 -24.27 -0.12
CA ASP A 489 -0.18 -25.02 -0.82
C ASP A 489 -0.23 -24.73 -2.34
N ALA A 490 0.73 -25.26 -3.10
CA ALA A 490 0.78 -25.07 -4.55
C ALA A 490 -0.50 -25.57 -5.28
N ARG A 491 -1.13 -26.64 -4.77
CA ARG A 491 -2.37 -27.20 -5.36
C ARG A 491 -3.54 -26.23 -5.16
N ILE A 492 -3.66 -25.65 -3.98
CA ILE A 492 -4.66 -24.63 -3.66
C ILE A 492 -4.38 -23.36 -4.47
N ALA A 493 -3.13 -22.90 -4.55
CA ALA A 493 -2.75 -21.74 -5.35
C ALA A 493 -3.14 -21.92 -6.84
N LEU A 494 -2.85 -23.07 -7.43
CA LEU A 494 -3.29 -23.43 -8.79
C LEU A 494 -4.82 -23.50 -8.92
N ALA A 495 -5.53 -24.00 -7.91
CA ALA A 495 -6.99 -24.03 -7.89
C ALA A 495 -7.60 -22.62 -7.83
N VAL A 496 -7.02 -21.72 -7.02
CA VAL A 496 -7.37 -20.30 -6.95
C VAL A 496 -7.13 -19.63 -8.31
N LEU A 497 -5.95 -19.84 -8.92
CA LEU A 497 -5.62 -19.29 -10.24
C LEU A 497 -6.63 -19.72 -11.32
N ARG A 498 -7.02 -21.00 -11.31
CA ARG A 498 -8.09 -21.53 -12.18
C ARG A 498 -9.44 -20.86 -11.90
N GLY A 499 -9.80 -20.71 -10.63
CA GLY A 499 -11.01 -20.02 -10.20
C GLY A 499 -11.07 -18.59 -10.75
N LEU A 500 -9.97 -17.85 -10.64
CA LEU A 500 -9.86 -16.47 -11.14
C LEU A 500 -10.04 -16.38 -12.66
N ALA A 501 -9.51 -17.34 -13.42
CA ALA A 501 -9.72 -17.45 -14.86
C ALA A 501 -11.19 -17.73 -15.25
N THR A 502 -12.04 -18.13 -14.29
CA THR A 502 -13.49 -18.32 -14.50
C THR A 502 -14.35 -17.13 -14.08
N THR A 503 -13.75 -16.03 -13.63
CA THR A 503 -14.50 -14.86 -13.14
C THR A 503 -15.48 -14.35 -14.20
N PRO A 504 -16.78 -14.24 -13.87
CA PRO A 504 -17.79 -13.86 -14.86
C PRO A 504 -17.66 -12.37 -15.23
N LYS A 505 -18.03 -12.03 -16.47
CA LYS A 505 -18.03 -10.63 -16.98
C LYS A 505 -18.79 -9.68 -16.04
N SER A 506 -19.87 -10.14 -15.42
CA SER A 506 -20.68 -9.33 -14.48
C SER A 506 -19.92 -8.89 -13.22
N LYS A 507 -18.83 -9.57 -12.85
CA LYS A 507 -17.95 -9.20 -11.74
C LYS A 507 -16.70 -8.44 -12.17
N LEU A 508 -16.56 -8.16 -13.47
CA LEU A 508 -15.41 -7.47 -14.07
C LEU A 508 -15.83 -6.15 -14.72
N VAL A 509 -17.01 -5.60 -14.42
CA VAL A 509 -17.56 -4.44 -15.14
C VAL A 509 -16.75 -3.17 -14.84
N THR A 510 -16.21 -3.03 -13.64
CA THR A 510 -15.36 -1.91 -13.23
C THR A 510 -13.88 -2.21 -13.46
N TYR A 511 -13.11 -1.16 -13.75
CA TYR A 511 -11.66 -1.26 -13.93
C TYR A 511 -11.00 -1.80 -12.66
N ASP A 512 -11.41 -1.30 -11.49
CA ASP A 512 -10.83 -1.67 -10.21
C ASP A 512 -11.08 -3.16 -9.87
N ALA A 513 -12.32 -3.67 -10.02
CA ALA A 513 -12.61 -5.09 -9.80
C ALA A 513 -11.81 -6.00 -10.75
N ALA A 514 -11.67 -5.58 -12.01
CA ALA A 514 -10.88 -6.32 -12.99
C ALA A 514 -9.39 -6.31 -12.66
N ARG A 515 -8.88 -5.18 -12.16
CA ARG A 515 -7.49 -5.02 -11.73
C ARG A 515 -7.15 -5.91 -10.53
N GLN A 516 -8.09 -6.09 -9.59
CA GLN A 516 -7.94 -7.06 -8.49
C GLN A 516 -7.66 -8.48 -8.99
N VAL A 517 -8.40 -8.94 -10.02
CA VAL A 517 -8.16 -10.27 -10.62
C VAL A 517 -6.80 -10.35 -11.30
N VAL A 518 -6.38 -9.29 -12.01
CA VAL A 518 -5.06 -9.26 -12.65
C VAL A 518 -3.94 -9.35 -11.63
N TRP A 519 -3.99 -8.53 -10.56
CA TRP A 519 -3.00 -8.57 -9.49
C TRP A 519 -2.97 -9.91 -8.76
N ALA A 520 -4.15 -10.49 -8.50
CA ALA A 520 -4.27 -11.81 -7.90
C ALA A 520 -3.59 -12.90 -8.74
N MET A 521 -3.85 -12.93 -10.04
CA MET A 521 -3.25 -13.91 -10.95
C MET A 521 -1.73 -13.73 -11.06
N GLN A 522 -1.25 -12.48 -11.13
CA GLN A 522 0.18 -12.17 -11.16
C GLN A 522 0.87 -12.59 -9.85
N THR A 523 0.26 -12.29 -8.71
CA THR A 523 0.75 -12.69 -7.38
C THR A 523 0.95 -14.20 -7.29
N ILE A 524 -0.06 -14.98 -7.70
CA ILE A 524 0.00 -16.44 -7.66
C ILE A 524 1.06 -16.99 -8.62
N ALA A 525 1.14 -16.45 -9.84
CA ALA A 525 2.13 -16.89 -10.83
C ALA A 525 3.57 -16.64 -10.35
N THR A 526 3.85 -15.46 -9.80
CA THR A 526 5.15 -15.13 -9.19
C THR A 526 5.45 -16.02 -7.99
N GLU A 527 4.47 -16.28 -7.12
CA GLU A 527 4.70 -17.13 -5.95
C GLU A 527 4.96 -18.60 -6.33
N LEU A 528 4.29 -19.12 -7.37
CA LEU A 528 4.57 -20.46 -7.92
C LEU A 528 5.99 -20.57 -8.48
N GLU A 529 6.47 -19.54 -9.17
CA GLU A 529 7.85 -19.46 -9.65
C GLU A 529 8.86 -19.48 -8.49
N LEU A 530 8.62 -18.68 -7.45
CA LEU A 530 9.46 -18.65 -6.25
C LEU A 530 9.44 -19.97 -5.48
N ASP A 531 8.35 -20.74 -5.57
CA ASP A 531 8.25 -22.08 -4.97
C ASP A 531 8.97 -23.19 -5.76
N GLY A 532 9.64 -22.85 -6.87
CA GLY A 532 10.26 -23.84 -7.76
C GLY A 532 9.23 -24.68 -8.51
N LYS A 533 7.97 -24.23 -8.57
CA LYS A 533 6.87 -24.84 -9.32
C LYS A 533 6.33 -23.85 -10.35
N PRO A 534 7.19 -23.26 -11.21
CA PRO A 534 6.75 -22.25 -12.15
C PRO A 534 5.69 -22.82 -13.10
N LEU A 535 4.79 -21.94 -13.52
CA LEU A 535 3.93 -22.23 -14.65
C LEU A 535 4.78 -22.38 -15.92
N ASP A 536 4.19 -22.98 -16.95
CA ASP A 536 4.75 -22.91 -18.30
C ASP A 536 5.15 -21.46 -18.66
N PRO A 537 6.33 -21.19 -19.24
CA PRO A 537 6.79 -19.84 -19.50
C PRO A 537 5.84 -19.00 -20.37
N GLU A 538 5.18 -19.61 -21.37
CA GLU A 538 4.21 -18.90 -22.21
C GLU A 538 2.96 -18.53 -21.40
N LEU A 539 2.49 -19.46 -20.56
CA LEU A 539 1.37 -19.22 -19.66
C LEU A 539 1.70 -18.11 -18.63
N HIS A 540 2.89 -18.15 -18.04
CA HIS A 540 3.36 -17.13 -17.11
C HIS A 540 3.42 -15.75 -17.80
N ASP A 541 3.98 -15.68 -19.01
CA ASP A 541 4.04 -14.46 -19.81
C ASP A 541 2.66 -13.88 -20.10
N ARG A 542 1.69 -14.73 -20.47
CA ARG A 542 0.32 -14.30 -20.73
C ARG A 542 -0.37 -13.76 -19.49
N ILE A 543 -0.13 -14.36 -18.31
CA ILE A 543 -0.62 -13.82 -17.03
C ILE A 543 -0.01 -12.45 -16.76
N ARG A 544 1.29 -12.27 -16.99
CA ARG A 544 1.95 -10.96 -16.85
C ARG A 544 1.33 -9.91 -17.77
N GLN A 545 1.07 -10.26 -19.03
CA GLN A 545 0.47 -9.34 -20.02
C GLN A 545 -0.98 -8.95 -19.68
N LEU A 546 -1.67 -9.62 -18.75
CA LEU A 546 -2.97 -9.17 -18.27
C LEU A 546 -2.93 -7.75 -17.67
N GLY A 547 -1.78 -7.35 -17.11
CA GLY A 547 -1.55 -6.02 -16.54
C GLY A 547 -1.04 -4.97 -17.52
N ASN A 548 -1.00 -5.30 -18.82
CA ASN A 548 -0.63 -4.36 -19.87
C ASN A 548 -1.90 -3.68 -20.45
N PRO A 549 -2.01 -2.34 -20.38
CA PRO A 549 -3.15 -1.59 -20.93
C PRO A 549 -3.40 -1.84 -22.43
N GLU A 550 -2.37 -2.14 -23.21
CA GLU A 550 -2.49 -2.46 -24.63
C GLU A 550 -3.14 -3.83 -24.87
N THR A 551 -3.07 -4.74 -23.89
CA THR A 551 -3.67 -6.07 -23.98
C THR A 551 -5.11 -6.05 -23.45
N THR A 552 -5.30 -5.61 -22.21
CA THR A 552 -6.59 -5.75 -21.49
C THR A 552 -7.28 -4.43 -21.19
N GLY A 553 -6.60 -3.29 -21.38
CA GLY A 553 -7.04 -1.99 -20.88
C GLY A 553 -6.79 -1.80 -19.39
N ILE A 554 -6.06 -2.72 -18.74
CA ILE A 554 -5.75 -2.69 -17.30
C ILE A 554 -4.26 -2.42 -17.12
N SER A 555 -3.92 -1.50 -16.22
CA SER A 555 -2.54 -1.28 -15.76
C SER A 555 -2.35 -1.97 -14.42
N SER A 556 -1.47 -2.97 -14.33
CA SER A 556 -1.09 -3.53 -13.03
C SER A 556 -0.05 -2.66 -12.30
N SER A 557 0.62 -1.74 -13.00
CA SER A 557 1.63 -0.89 -12.38
C SER A 557 1.02 0.13 -11.40
N LEU A 558 1.64 0.30 -10.25
CA LEU A 558 1.37 1.40 -9.34
C LEU A 558 2.48 2.45 -9.47
N PRO A 559 2.21 3.73 -9.12
CA PRO A 559 3.27 4.72 -8.99
C PRO A 559 4.40 4.18 -8.13
N SER A 560 5.63 4.35 -8.58
CA SER A 560 6.81 3.86 -7.89
C SER A 560 8.01 4.78 -8.07
N GLY A 561 8.83 4.85 -7.03
CA GLY A 561 10.10 5.56 -7.03
C GLY A 561 10.06 6.90 -6.29
N ARG A 562 11.25 7.46 -6.07
CA ARG A 562 11.43 8.64 -5.22
C ARG A 562 10.79 9.92 -5.76
N LYS A 563 10.53 10.00 -7.06
CA LYS A 563 10.05 11.19 -7.77
C LYS A 563 8.63 11.06 -8.32
N GLN A 564 7.91 9.98 -8.01
CA GLN A 564 6.55 9.77 -8.52
C GLN A 564 5.50 10.17 -7.49
N PHE A 565 4.50 10.91 -7.96
CA PHE A 565 3.38 11.40 -7.15
C PHE A 565 2.07 10.86 -7.71
N ILE A 566 1.09 10.65 -6.82
CA ILE A 566 -0.24 10.17 -7.22
C ILE A 566 -1.01 11.27 -7.96
N TYR A 567 -0.76 12.54 -7.64
CA TYR A 567 -1.46 13.69 -8.22
C TYR A 567 -0.45 14.70 -8.81
N PRO A 568 -0.74 15.32 -9.98
CA PRO A 568 -1.92 15.10 -10.83
C PRO A 568 -1.74 13.99 -11.89
N ASP A 569 -0.52 13.78 -12.39
CA ASP A 569 -0.27 13.03 -13.64
C ASP A 569 -0.72 11.56 -13.58
N ARG A 570 -0.47 10.89 -12.44
CA ARG A 570 -0.92 9.50 -12.30
C ARG A 570 -2.43 9.42 -12.23
N LEU A 571 -3.07 10.28 -11.44
CA LEU A 571 -4.52 10.30 -11.32
C LEU A 571 -5.17 10.51 -12.69
N GLU A 572 -4.67 11.45 -13.50
CA GLU A 572 -5.15 11.66 -14.87
C GLU A 572 -5.04 10.37 -15.69
N THR A 573 -3.87 9.74 -15.69
CA THR A 573 -3.65 8.47 -16.42
C THR A 573 -4.62 7.37 -15.95
N ASP A 574 -4.80 7.20 -14.64
CA ASP A 574 -5.67 6.17 -14.07
C ASP A 574 -7.15 6.44 -14.39
N LEU A 575 -7.59 7.70 -14.32
CA LEU A 575 -8.94 8.11 -14.71
C LEU A 575 -9.21 7.85 -16.20
N HIS A 576 -8.24 8.12 -17.07
CA HIS A 576 -8.32 7.80 -18.50
C HIS A 576 -8.50 6.29 -18.74
N LEU A 577 -7.73 5.46 -18.04
CA LEU A 577 -7.85 4.00 -18.13
C LEU A 577 -9.22 3.51 -17.64
N ARG A 578 -9.72 4.03 -16.51
CA ARG A 578 -11.06 3.68 -15.98
C ARG A 578 -12.19 4.03 -16.95
N ALA A 579 -12.10 5.20 -17.57
CA ALA A 579 -13.06 5.70 -18.55
C ALA A 579 -13.10 4.81 -19.80
N GLN A 580 -11.92 4.43 -20.31
CA GLN A 580 -11.78 3.64 -21.53
C GLN A 580 -11.88 2.11 -21.33
N TYR A 581 -12.02 1.65 -20.09
CA TYR A 581 -12.01 0.22 -19.77
C TYR A 581 -13.18 -0.54 -20.43
N ASP A 582 -12.84 -1.59 -21.19
CA ASP A 582 -13.78 -2.57 -21.74
C ASP A 582 -13.50 -3.97 -21.17
N PRO A 583 -14.43 -4.53 -20.37
CA PRO A 583 -14.27 -5.85 -19.76
C PRO A 583 -14.14 -6.99 -20.77
N SER A 584 -14.61 -6.80 -22.00
CA SER A 584 -14.60 -7.84 -23.03
C SER A 584 -13.18 -8.26 -23.38
N ARG A 585 -12.21 -7.32 -23.32
CA ARG A 585 -10.78 -7.59 -23.55
C ARG A 585 -10.19 -8.53 -22.50
N LEU A 586 -10.38 -8.23 -21.21
CA LEU A 586 -9.93 -9.11 -20.13
C LEU A 586 -10.64 -10.47 -20.17
N VAL A 587 -11.96 -10.48 -20.34
CA VAL A 587 -12.76 -11.71 -20.39
C VAL A 587 -12.30 -12.65 -21.50
N ALA A 588 -11.91 -12.13 -22.66
CA ALA A 588 -11.35 -12.94 -23.74
C ALA A 588 -10.03 -13.61 -23.33
N GLN A 589 -9.13 -12.87 -22.66
CA GLN A 589 -7.87 -13.41 -22.16
C GLN A 589 -8.09 -14.47 -21.07
N LEU A 590 -8.98 -14.23 -20.11
CA LEU A 590 -9.31 -15.20 -19.05
C LEU A 590 -9.89 -16.50 -19.61
N LYS A 591 -10.77 -16.42 -20.62
CA LYS A 591 -11.31 -17.61 -21.30
C LYS A 591 -10.24 -18.45 -21.98
N SER A 592 -9.26 -17.80 -22.61
CA SER A 592 -8.12 -18.47 -23.22
C SER A 592 -7.29 -19.17 -22.14
N LEU A 593 -6.86 -18.42 -21.10
CA LEU A 593 -6.07 -18.94 -19.99
C LEU A 593 -6.73 -20.10 -19.26
N ARG A 594 -8.05 -20.08 -19.09
CA ARG A 594 -8.82 -21.17 -18.47
C ARG A 594 -8.60 -22.51 -19.17
N THR A 595 -8.47 -22.50 -20.49
CA THR A 595 -8.26 -23.72 -21.28
C THR A 595 -6.88 -24.30 -21.01
N ASP A 596 -5.86 -23.46 -20.99
CA ASP A 596 -4.47 -23.85 -20.78
C ASP A 596 -4.23 -24.31 -19.34
N LEU A 597 -4.78 -23.58 -18.36
CA LEU A 597 -4.72 -23.95 -16.95
C LEU A 597 -5.42 -25.28 -16.64
N ALA A 598 -6.44 -25.65 -17.42
CA ALA A 598 -7.10 -26.95 -17.31
C ALA A 598 -6.29 -28.08 -17.95
N GLN A 599 -5.49 -27.80 -18.97
CA GLN A 599 -4.60 -28.77 -19.61
C GLN A 599 -3.37 -29.05 -18.74
N ALA A 600 -2.78 -28.02 -18.12
CA ALA A 600 -1.65 -28.15 -17.19
C ALA A 600 -2.01 -28.90 -15.87
N ALA A 601 -3.29 -29.27 -15.68
CA ALA A 601 -3.78 -30.02 -14.53
C ALA A 601 -3.66 -31.55 -14.68
N LYS A 602 -3.53 -32.01 -15.93
CA LYS A 602 -3.46 -33.41 -16.31
C LYS A 602 -2.00 -33.81 -16.46
#